data_AF-A0A832MP44-F1
#
_entry.id   AF-A0A832MP44-F1
#
_cell.length_a   1.000
_cell.length_b   1.000
_cell.length_c   1.000
_cell.angle_alpha   90.00
_cell.angle_beta   90.00
_cell.angle_gamma   90.00
#
_symmetry.space_group_name_H-M   'P 1'
#
loop_
_entity.id
_entity.type
_entity.pdbx_description
1 polymer ?
#
loop_
_entity_poly.entity_id
_entity_poly.type
_entity_poly.pdbx_seq_one_letter_code
_entity_poly.pdbx_strand_id
1 'polypeptide(L)'
;MQDIINLYKSGKSLSEISEITGIPESTIYYRIKKAGIIRTISQALKGRHLSEEWKAKISQAHKGKHPELGKIGRHIKPGEHFFPAGEFKKGQTAGEKNYRWKGGKYKDKDGYIRVLQKGHPLADKHGYVPEHRLIMEKIIGRHLTPEERVHHKNGVKDDNRPENLELFPNHWEHAKFHNFPFNCLIHRSSQQSKPSAHSIPHQD
;
A
#
# COMPACT_ATOMS: atom_id res chain seq x y z
N MET A 1 -13.59 29.18 34.31
CA MET A 1 -12.86 28.87 33.04
C MET A 1 -11.35 29.16 33.18
N GLN A 2 -10.98 30.27 33.83
CA GLN A 2 -9.57 30.51 34.17
C GLN A 2 -8.97 29.42 35.07
N ASP A 3 -9.78 28.82 35.94
CA ASP A 3 -9.34 27.79 36.89
C ASP A 3 -8.79 26.54 36.17
N ILE A 4 -9.45 26.06 35.11
CA ILE A 4 -8.98 24.92 34.30
C ILE A 4 -7.65 25.24 33.61
N ILE A 5 -7.53 26.45 33.06
CA ILE A 5 -6.32 26.90 32.37
C ILE A 5 -5.15 27.05 33.35
N ASN A 6 -5.42 27.58 34.54
CA ASN A 6 -4.42 27.76 35.60
C ASN A 6 -3.94 26.41 36.15
N LEU A 7 -4.87 25.47 36.41
CA LEU A 7 -4.53 24.11 36.83
C LEU A 7 -3.71 23.35 35.75
N TYR A 8 -4.02 23.56 34.48
CA TYR A 8 -3.24 22.95 33.39
C TYR A 8 -1.85 23.57 33.25
N LYS A 9 -1.73 24.90 33.37
CA LYS A 9 -0.45 25.62 33.37
C LYS A 9 0.41 25.28 34.58
N SER A 10 -0.19 24.94 35.73
CA SER A 10 0.53 24.48 36.93
C SER A 10 1.08 23.05 36.80
N GLY A 11 0.87 22.39 35.66
CA GLY A 11 1.47 21.10 35.33
C GLY A 11 0.55 19.89 35.47
N LYS A 12 -0.64 20.04 36.08
CA LYS A 12 -1.59 18.93 36.28
C LYS A 12 -2.04 18.32 34.95
N SER A 13 -2.20 17.01 34.92
CA SER A 13 -2.76 16.25 33.79
C SER A 13 -4.26 16.53 33.63
N LEU A 14 -4.82 16.18 32.47
CA LEU A 14 -6.26 16.34 32.22
C LEU A 14 -7.09 15.52 33.21
N SER A 15 -6.59 14.35 33.60
CA SER A 15 -7.22 13.45 34.54
C SER A 15 -7.28 14.05 35.95
N GLU A 16 -6.15 14.58 36.44
CA GLU A 16 -6.11 15.29 37.73
C GLU A 16 -7.03 16.51 37.76
N ILE A 17 -7.18 17.22 36.64
CA ILE A 17 -8.11 18.36 36.55
C ILE A 17 -9.57 17.86 36.55
N SER A 18 -9.85 16.73 35.89
CA SER A 18 -11.16 16.09 35.90
C SER A 18 -11.57 15.67 37.31
N GLU A 19 -10.65 15.09 38.09
CA GLU A 19 -10.89 14.69 39.48
C GLU A 19 -11.15 15.90 40.38
N ILE A 20 -10.39 17.00 40.21
CA ILE A 20 -10.54 18.21 41.04
C ILE A 20 -11.83 18.97 40.70
N THR A 21 -12.18 19.05 39.41
CA THR A 21 -13.27 19.92 38.94
C THR A 21 -14.58 19.17 38.71
N GLY A 22 -14.56 17.84 38.68
CA GLY A 22 -15.70 16.98 38.33
C GLY A 22 -16.12 17.08 36.86
N ILE A 23 -15.36 17.80 36.03
CA ILE A 23 -15.68 18.01 34.61
C ILE A 23 -15.03 16.89 33.79
N PRO A 24 -15.75 16.25 32.83
CA PRO A 24 -15.16 15.20 32.01
C PRO A 24 -13.89 15.64 31.26
N GLU A 25 -12.90 14.75 31.19
CA GLU A 25 -11.62 15.00 30.52
C GLU A 25 -11.78 15.50 29.08
N SER A 26 -12.77 14.99 28.35
CA SER A 26 -13.09 15.41 26.98
C SER A 26 -13.43 16.89 26.89
N THR A 27 -14.16 17.41 27.88
CA THR A 27 -14.57 18.81 27.95
C THR A 27 -13.38 19.70 28.34
N ILE A 28 -12.54 19.22 29.24
CA ILE A 28 -11.29 19.90 29.64
C ILE A 28 -10.33 19.99 28.44
N TYR A 29 -10.13 18.87 27.73
CA TYR A 29 -9.32 18.79 26.52
C TYR A 29 -9.80 19.80 25.46
N TYR A 30 -11.12 19.83 25.19
CA TYR A 30 -11.68 20.76 24.21
C TYR A 30 -11.42 22.21 24.59
N ARG A 31 -11.57 22.57 25.87
CA ARG A 31 -11.33 23.93 26.37
C ARG A 31 -9.85 24.34 26.25
N ILE A 32 -8.92 23.44 26.55
CA ILE A 32 -7.47 23.66 26.41
C ILE A 32 -7.07 23.75 24.93
N LYS A 33 -7.66 22.92 24.07
CA LYS A 33 -7.47 22.96 22.61
C LYS A 33 -7.91 24.28 22.03
N LYS A 34 -9.10 24.76 22.41
CA LYS A 34 -9.66 26.04 21.96
C LYS A 34 -8.83 27.23 22.44
N ALA A 35 -8.19 27.12 23.60
CA ALA A 35 -7.27 28.12 24.13
C ALA A 35 -5.85 28.05 23.51
N GLY A 36 -5.53 27.05 22.68
CA GLY A 36 -4.25 26.94 21.98
C GLY A 36 -3.05 26.57 22.85
N ILE A 37 -3.28 26.07 24.08
CA ILE A 37 -2.23 25.83 25.08
C ILE A 37 -1.87 24.34 25.26
N ILE A 38 -2.21 23.47 24.29
CA ILE A 38 -1.91 22.03 24.39
C ILE A 38 -0.40 21.79 24.48
N ARG A 39 0.03 21.11 25.55
CA ARG A 39 1.41 20.64 25.71
C ARG A 39 1.74 19.54 24.70
N THR A 40 2.95 19.56 24.17
CA THR A 40 3.50 18.42 23.42
C THR A 40 3.81 17.26 24.37
N ILE A 41 3.97 16.06 23.82
CA ILE A 41 4.32 14.86 24.59
C ILE A 41 5.62 15.09 25.38
N SER A 42 6.64 15.69 24.76
CA SER A 42 7.91 16.01 25.41
C SER A 42 7.72 16.99 26.58
N GLN A 43 6.90 18.04 26.41
CA GLN A 43 6.61 19.00 27.47
C GLN A 43 5.84 18.37 28.64
N ALA A 44 4.92 17.44 28.37
CA ALA A 44 4.16 16.72 29.40
C ALA A 44 4.99 15.66 30.16
N LEU A 45 6.05 15.14 29.54
CA LEU A 45 6.93 14.12 30.12
C LEU A 45 8.17 14.70 30.80
N LYS A 46 8.47 15.98 30.60
CA LYS A 46 9.64 16.66 31.18
C LYS A 46 9.62 16.55 32.72
N GLY A 47 10.64 15.92 33.29
CA GLY A 47 10.80 15.76 34.75
C GLY A 47 10.03 14.59 35.38
N ARG A 48 9.31 13.78 34.59
CA ARG A 48 8.64 12.58 35.10
C ARG A 48 9.68 11.51 35.44
N HIS A 49 9.86 11.21 36.72
CA HIS A 49 10.61 10.02 37.17
C HIS A 49 9.66 8.82 37.23
N LEU A 50 10.08 7.71 36.60
CA LEU A 50 9.37 6.42 36.74
C LEU A 50 9.46 5.94 38.19
N SER A 51 8.35 5.39 38.72
CA SER A 51 8.37 4.78 40.06
C SER A 51 9.36 3.62 40.11
N GLU A 52 9.89 3.34 41.30
CA GLU A 52 10.82 2.23 41.52
C GLU A 52 10.21 0.89 41.10
N GLU A 53 8.90 0.69 41.33
CA GLU A 53 8.17 -0.48 40.87
C GLU A 53 8.11 -0.60 39.33
N TRP A 54 7.99 0.53 38.63
CA TRP A 54 7.96 0.54 37.17
C TRP A 54 9.35 0.29 36.58
N LYS A 55 10.40 0.86 37.20
CA LYS A 55 11.80 0.53 36.89
C LYS A 55 12.07 -0.96 37.08
N ALA A 56 11.57 -1.54 38.17
CA ALA A 56 11.69 -2.96 38.44
C ALA A 56 10.96 -3.83 37.41
N LYS A 57 9.74 -3.45 36.99
CA LYS A 57 8.99 -4.16 35.93
C LYS A 57 9.70 -4.11 34.57
N ILE A 58 10.22 -2.93 34.16
CA ILE A 58 11.04 -2.82 32.93
C ILE A 58 12.29 -3.70 33.05
N SER A 59 12.98 -3.62 34.19
CA SER A 59 14.19 -4.41 34.47
C SER A 59 13.90 -5.92 34.40
N GLN A 60 12.80 -6.37 35.01
CA GLN A 60 12.34 -7.76 34.98
C GLN A 60 11.97 -8.21 33.56
N ALA A 61 11.31 -7.37 32.76
CA ALA A 61 10.99 -7.65 31.37
C ALA A 61 12.23 -7.70 30.45
N HIS A 62 13.33 -7.09 30.88
CA HIS A 62 14.63 -7.16 30.21
C HIS A 62 15.56 -8.24 30.80
N LYS A 63 15.17 -8.89 31.89
CA LYS A 63 15.95 -9.96 32.54
C LYS A 63 16.04 -11.16 31.60
N GLY A 64 17.25 -11.50 31.16
CA GLY A 64 17.51 -12.54 30.17
C GLY A 64 17.61 -12.05 28.71
N LYS A 65 17.29 -10.78 28.42
CA LYS A 65 17.67 -10.17 27.13
C LYS A 65 19.13 -9.75 27.24
N HIS A 66 20.02 -10.50 26.58
CA HIS A 66 21.45 -10.27 26.66
C HIS A 66 21.81 -8.84 26.15
N PRO A 67 22.54 -8.01 26.94
CA PRO A 67 22.89 -6.64 26.56
C PRO A 67 23.66 -6.53 25.22
N GLU A 68 24.33 -7.59 24.80
CA GLU A 68 25.07 -7.60 23.53
C GLU A 68 24.16 -7.54 22.29
N LEU A 69 22.92 -8.03 22.38
CA LEU A 69 21.96 -7.96 21.26
C LEU A 69 21.38 -6.55 21.05
N GLY A 70 21.61 -5.62 21.98
CA GLY A 70 21.22 -4.21 21.85
C GLY A 70 22.38 -3.28 21.44
N LYS A 71 23.63 -3.72 21.58
CA LYS A 71 24.82 -2.98 21.12
C LYS A 71 25.09 -3.15 19.62
N ILE A 72 24.37 -4.04 18.95
CA ILE A 72 24.23 -4.09 17.49
C ILE A 72 23.33 -2.96 16.98
N GLY A 73 23.65 -1.71 17.34
CA GLY A 73 23.54 -0.64 16.37
C GLY A 73 24.48 -1.01 15.23
N ARG A 74 23.90 -1.46 14.11
CA ARG A 74 24.60 -2.02 12.95
C ARG A 74 25.68 -1.08 12.41
N HIS A 75 26.91 -1.18 12.91
CA HIS A 75 28.12 -0.98 12.12
C HIS A 75 28.47 -2.32 11.48
N ILE A 76 27.65 -2.73 10.49
CA ILE A 76 28.03 -3.82 9.60
C ILE A 76 29.05 -3.21 8.64
N LYS A 77 30.32 -3.57 8.75
CA LYS A 77 31.28 -3.30 7.68
C LYS A 77 30.77 -4.00 6.42
N PRO A 78 30.79 -3.36 5.23
CA PRO A 78 30.36 -4.02 4.01
C PRO A 78 31.08 -5.37 3.85
N GLY A 79 30.35 -6.49 3.92
CA GLY A 79 30.88 -7.84 3.70
C GLY A 79 30.99 -8.76 4.92
N GLU A 80 30.88 -8.26 6.16
CA GLU A 80 30.95 -9.12 7.36
C GLU A 80 29.54 -9.42 7.93
N HIS A 81 28.98 -10.57 7.57
CA HIS A 81 27.73 -11.07 8.15
C HIS A 81 28.02 -11.90 9.41
N PHE A 82 27.31 -11.63 10.52
CA PHE A 82 27.50 -12.31 11.83
C PHE A 82 27.10 -13.79 11.81
N PHE A 83 26.17 -14.16 10.94
CA PHE A 83 26.02 -15.55 10.55
C PHE A 83 27.09 -15.83 9.50
N PRO A 84 27.89 -16.91 9.60
CA PRO A 84 28.65 -17.35 8.45
C PRO A 84 27.66 -17.41 7.29
N ALA A 85 28.11 -17.16 6.06
CA ALA A 85 27.35 -17.51 4.88
C ALA A 85 27.23 -19.05 4.80
N GLY A 86 26.66 -19.69 5.84
CA GLY A 86 25.94 -20.92 5.68
C GLY A 86 25.00 -20.65 4.53
N GLU A 87 25.06 -21.52 3.55
CA GLU A 87 24.23 -21.48 2.37
C GLU A 87 22.77 -21.31 2.83
N PHE A 88 22.30 -20.08 2.96
CA PHE A 88 20.89 -19.79 3.02
C PHE A 88 20.43 -20.34 1.69
N LYS A 89 19.84 -21.55 1.69
CA LYS A 89 19.31 -22.18 0.48
C LYS A 89 18.18 -21.30 0.00
N LYS A 90 18.55 -20.25 -0.74
CA LYS A 90 17.67 -19.28 -1.33
C LYS A 90 16.94 -20.05 -2.42
N GLY A 91 15.73 -20.51 -2.12
CA GLY A 91 14.84 -21.06 -3.14
C GLY A 91 14.35 -22.50 -2.96
N GLN A 92 13.99 -22.92 -1.75
CA GLN A 92 13.13 -24.12 -1.65
C GLN A 92 11.65 -23.84 -1.95
N THR A 93 11.23 -22.57 -2.03
CA THR A 93 9.82 -22.19 -2.24
C THR A 93 9.63 -21.22 -3.42
N ALA A 94 10.43 -21.35 -4.48
CA ALA A 94 10.29 -20.57 -5.70
C ALA A 94 9.83 -21.45 -6.87
N GLY A 95 9.06 -20.86 -7.81
CA GLY A 95 8.50 -21.60 -8.94
C GLY A 95 7.60 -22.74 -8.49
N GLU A 96 7.68 -23.87 -9.18
CA GLU A 96 6.87 -25.08 -8.92
C GLU A 96 6.98 -25.63 -7.50
N LYS A 97 8.07 -25.34 -6.79
CA LYS A 97 8.25 -25.76 -5.39
C LYS A 97 7.44 -24.93 -4.40
N ASN A 98 6.83 -23.82 -4.85
CA ASN A 98 5.93 -23.02 -4.05
C ASN A 98 4.50 -23.56 -4.16
N TYR A 99 3.84 -23.87 -3.05
CA TYR A 99 2.43 -24.33 -3.07
C TYR A 99 1.45 -23.30 -3.67
N ARG A 100 1.84 -22.02 -3.74
CA ARG A 100 1.05 -20.95 -4.38
C ARG A 100 1.31 -20.85 -5.89
N TRP A 101 2.21 -21.65 -6.44
CA TRP A 101 2.54 -21.64 -7.86
C TRP A 101 1.36 -22.17 -8.69
N LYS A 102 0.84 -21.33 -9.56
CA LYS A 102 -0.27 -21.66 -10.46
C LYS A 102 0.24 -21.82 -11.89
N GLY A 103 1.23 -22.69 -12.09
CA GLY A 103 1.82 -22.95 -13.40
C GLY A 103 2.48 -21.73 -14.06
N GLY A 104 2.91 -20.75 -13.25
CA GLY A 104 3.50 -19.51 -13.74
C GLY A 104 2.49 -18.54 -14.36
N LYS A 105 1.22 -18.62 -13.95
CA LYS A 105 0.20 -17.64 -14.34
C LYS A 105 -0.23 -16.77 -13.17
N TYR A 106 -0.42 -15.48 -13.41
CA TYR A 106 -1.06 -14.58 -12.44
C TYR A 106 -1.84 -13.48 -13.15
N LYS A 107 -2.83 -12.90 -12.45
CA LYS A 107 -3.58 -11.73 -12.91
C LYS A 107 -2.88 -10.47 -12.41
N ASP A 108 -2.55 -9.54 -13.30
CA ASP A 108 -1.93 -8.27 -12.93
C ASP A 108 -2.94 -7.26 -12.37
N LYS A 109 -2.43 -6.12 -11.90
CA LYS A 109 -3.24 -5.01 -11.39
C LYS A 109 -4.15 -4.39 -12.45
N ASP A 110 -3.79 -4.54 -13.72
CA ASP A 110 -4.52 -3.97 -14.85
C ASP A 110 -5.60 -4.93 -15.37
N GLY A 111 -5.66 -6.15 -14.82
CA GLY A 111 -6.66 -7.18 -15.08
C GLY A 111 -6.24 -8.23 -16.12
N TYR A 112 -5.03 -8.16 -16.67
CA TYR A 112 -4.55 -9.13 -17.65
C TYR A 112 -3.95 -10.37 -17.00
N ILE A 113 -4.10 -11.52 -17.66
CA ILE A 113 -3.39 -12.73 -17.29
C ILE A 113 -1.97 -12.69 -17.88
N ARG A 114 -0.97 -12.86 -17.03
CA ARG A 114 0.46 -12.93 -17.37
C ARG A 114 0.90 -14.39 -17.24
N VAL A 115 1.66 -14.88 -18.22
CA VAL A 115 2.18 -16.26 -18.27
C VAL A 115 3.69 -16.22 -18.32
N LEU A 116 4.35 -17.02 -17.49
CA LEU A 116 5.79 -17.17 -17.49
C LEU A 116 6.23 -17.86 -18.78
N GLN A 117 6.94 -17.14 -19.64
CA GLN A 117 7.61 -17.66 -20.83
C GLN A 117 9.07 -17.17 -20.85
N LYS A 118 9.95 -17.96 -20.23
CA LYS A 118 11.39 -17.67 -20.19
C LYS A 118 11.98 -17.73 -21.59
N GLY A 119 12.48 -16.59 -22.08
CA GLY A 119 13.15 -16.48 -23.38
C GLY A 119 12.26 -15.93 -24.50
N HIS A 120 11.00 -15.60 -24.22
CA HIS A 120 10.17 -14.90 -25.20
C HIS A 120 10.71 -13.48 -25.47
N PRO A 121 10.81 -13.04 -26.74
CA PRO A 121 11.42 -11.75 -27.09
C PRO A 121 10.71 -10.55 -26.44
N LEU A 122 9.39 -10.68 -26.20
CA LEU A 122 8.57 -9.66 -25.53
C LEU A 122 8.25 -9.99 -24.07
N ALA A 123 8.98 -10.90 -23.45
CA ALA A 123 8.86 -11.11 -22.01
C ALA A 123 9.32 -9.87 -21.24
N ASP A 124 8.66 -9.59 -20.12
CA ASP A 124 9.13 -8.58 -19.19
C ASP A 124 10.43 -9.01 -18.48
N LYS A 125 10.98 -8.12 -17.64
CA LYS A 125 12.19 -8.38 -16.84
C LYS A 125 12.11 -9.61 -15.92
N HIS A 126 10.92 -10.17 -15.71
CA HIS A 126 10.66 -11.35 -14.90
C HIS A 126 10.33 -12.59 -15.75
N GLY A 127 10.35 -12.48 -17.08
CA GLY A 127 10.05 -13.58 -18.00
C GLY A 127 8.57 -13.76 -18.31
N TYR A 128 7.69 -12.79 -17.97
CA TYR A 128 6.25 -12.93 -18.19
C TYR A 128 5.76 -12.19 -19.45
N VAL A 129 4.81 -12.80 -20.13
CA VAL A 129 4.14 -12.27 -21.33
C VAL A 129 2.62 -12.25 -21.10
N PRO A 130 1.87 -11.26 -21.61
CA PRO A 130 0.40 -11.32 -21.57
C PRO A 130 -0.14 -12.53 -22.33
N GLU A 131 -1.07 -13.28 -21.71
CA GLU A 131 -1.65 -14.50 -22.27
C GLU A 131 -2.38 -14.25 -23.60
N HIS A 132 -3.14 -13.17 -23.69
CA HIS A 132 -3.85 -12.78 -24.92
C HIS A 132 -2.91 -12.59 -26.11
N ARG A 133 -1.67 -12.13 -25.89
CA ARG A 133 -0.67 -12.01 -26.97
C ARG A 133 -0.20 -13.38 -27.41
N LEU A 134 0.14 -14.26 -26.46
CA LEU A 134 0.58 -15.62 -26.78
C LEU A 134 -0.47 -16.41 -27.56
N ILE A 135 -1.75 -16.24 -27.23
CA ILE A 135 -2.85 -16.88 -27.96
C ILE A 135 -2.93 -16.32 -29.38
N MET A 136 -2.85 -15.00 -29.55
CA MET A 136 -2.86 -14.38 -30.87
C MET A 136 -1.63 -14.79 -31.72
N GLU A 137 -0.44 -14.87 -31.12
CA GLU A 137 0.77 -15.38 -31.78
C GLU A 137 0.60 -16.82 -32.27
N LYS A 138 -0.03 -17.68 -31.44
CA LYS A 138 -0.31 -19.07 -31.82
C LYS A 138 -1.28 -19.17 -33.00
N ILE A 139 -2.25 -18.25 -33.08
CA ILE A 139 -3.22 -18.21 -34.18
C ILE A 139 -2.54 -17.78 -35.49
N ILE A 140 -1.67 -16.77 -35.44
CA ILE A 140 -1.02 -16.20 -36.63
C ILE A 140 0.21 -17.01 -37.06
N GLY A 141 0.81 -17.77 -36.14
CA GLY A 141 2.00 -18.58 -36.40
C GLY A 141 3.32 -17.80 -36.44
N ARG A 142 3.33 -16.57 -35.91
CA ARG A 142 4.54 -15.76 -35.71
C ARG A 142 4.44 -14.96 -34.41
N HIS A 143 5.59 -14.47 -33.92
CA HIS A 143 5.59 -13.50 -32.83
C HIS A 143 4.98 -12.17 -33.27
N LEU A 144 4.26 -11.54 -32.34
CA LEU A 144 3.74 -10.19 -32.54
C LEU A 144 4.88 -9.18 -32.36
N THR A 145 4.84 -8.08 -33.11
CA THR A 145 5.78 -6.97 -32.92
C THR A 145 5.40 -6.15 -31.69
N PRO A 146 6.33 -5.39 -31.09
CA PRO A 146 6.04 -4.52 -29.95
C PRO A 146 4.94 -3.49 -30.21
N GLU A 147 4.72 -3.11 -31.47
CA GLU A 147 3.74 -2.10 -31.91
C GLU A 147 2.33 -2.68 -31.99
N GLU A 148 2.21 -3.95 -32.37
CA GLU A 148 0.94 -4.65 -32.48
C GLU A 148 0.20 -4.68 -31.12
N ARG A 149 -1.13 -4.53 -31.16
CA ARG A 149 -2.01 -4.44 -29.99
C ARG A 149 -3.15 -5.44 -30.11
N VAL A 150 -3.34 -6.25 -29.08
CA VAL A 150 -4.48 -7.17 -29.00
C VAL A 150 -5.57 -6.52 -28.16
N HIS A 151 -6.79 -6.54 -28.67
CA HIS A 151 -7.98 -5.97 -28.06
C HIS A 151 -8.96 -7.07 -27.65
N HIS A 152 -9.53 -6.95 -26.46
CA HIS A 152 -10.64 -7.78 -26.00
C HIS A 152 -11.98 -7.14 -26.38
N LYS A 153 -12.74 -7.77 -27.27
CA LYS A 153 -14.00 -7.23 -27.82
C LYS A 153 -15.06 -7.00 -26.74
N ASN A 154 -15.16 -7.90 -25.77
CA ASN A 154 -16.09 -7.78 -24.64
C ASN A 154 -15.61 -6.86 -23.49
N GLY A 155 -14.39 -6.30 -23.58
CA GLY A 155 -13.78 -5.49 -22.52
C GLY A 155 -13.31 -6.28 -21.28
N VAL A 156 -13.48 -7.60 -21.26
CA VAL A 156 -13.09 -8.48 -20.16
C VAL A 156 -11.67 -9.01 -20.42
N LYS A 157 -10.70 -8.47 -19.69
CA LYS A 157 -9.25 -8.65 -19.93
C LYS A 157 -8.70 -10.04 -19.61
N ASP A 158 -9.46 -10.85 -18.87
CA ASP A 158 -9.12 -12.25 -18.55
C ASP A 158 -9.86 -13.27 -19.43
N ASP A 159 -10.78 -12.83 -20.31
CA ASP A 159 -11.41 -13.69 -21.31
C ASP A 159 -10.55 -13.78 -22.56
N ASN A 160 -9.55 -14.67 -22.53
CA ASN A 160 -8.57 -14.83 -23.61
C ASN A 160 -8.99 -15.83 -24.69
N ARG A 161 -10.30 -16.07 -24.89
CA ARG A 161 -10.79 -16.93 -25.98
C ARG A 161 -10.45 -16.31 -27.34
N PRO A 162 -9.95 -17.08 -28.34
CA PRO A 162 -9.58 -16.57 -29.65
C PRO A 162 -10.63 -15.67 -30.31
N GLU A 163 -11.90 -16.05 -30.22
CA GLU A 163 -13.02 -15.30 -30.80
C GLU A 163 -13.22 -13.90 -30.18
N ASN A 164 -12.81 -13.72 -28.92
CA ASN A 164 -12.91 -12.47 -28.17
C ASN A 164 -11.71 -11.54 -28.38
N LEU A 165 -10.67 -12.00 -29.07
CA LEU A 165 -9.46 -11.24 -29.33
C LEU A 165 -9.46 -10.65 -30.76
N GLU A 166 -8.95 -9.45 -30.89
CA GLU A 166 -8.76 -8.77 -32.16
C GLU A 166 -7.36 -8.14 -32.22
N LEU A 167 -6.68 -8.27 -33.36
CA LEU A 167 -5.33 -7.73 -33.53
C LEU A 167 -5.39 -6.40 -34.30
N PHE A 168 -4.72 -5.39 -33.75
CA PHE A 168 -4.46 -4.12 -34.40
C PHE A 168 -2.96 -3.98 -34.68
N PRO A 169 -2.56 -3.45 -35.84
CA PRO A 169 -1.15 -3.33 -36.21
C PRO A 169 -0.39 -2.29 -35.39
N ASN A 170 -1.09 -1.30 -34.81
CA ASN A 170 -0.47 -0.26 -34.00
C ASN A 170 -1.47 0.35 -33.00
N HIS A 171 -0.92 1.13 -32.06
CA HIS A 171 -1.71 1.83 -31.06
C HIS A 171 -2.71 2.85 -31.65
N TRP A 172 -2.39 3.48 -32.79
CA TRP A 172 -3.25 4.49 -33.40
C TRP A 172 -4.53 3.88 -33.97
N GLU A 173 -4.44 2.74 -34.64
CA GLU A 173 -5.60 2.02 -35.15
C GLU A 173 -6.46 1.46 -34.01
N HIS A 174 -5.83 0.96 -32.96
CA HIS A 174 -6.54 0.56 -31.73
C HIS A 174 -7.25 1.76 -31.07
N ALA A 175 -6.60 2.92 -31.00
CA ALA A 175 -7.20 4.12 -30.43
C ALA A 175 -8.37 4.65 -31.27
N LYS A 176 -8.24 4.63 -32.61
CA LYS A 176 -9.34 4.97 -33.53
C LYS A 176 -10.57 4.11 -33.24
N PHE A 177 -10.38 2.81 -33.01
CA PHE A 177 -11.49 1.90 -32.67
C PHE A 177 -12.27 2.35 -31.41
N HIS A 178 -11.60 2.91 -30.40
CA HIS A 178 -12.26 3.49 -29.21
C HIS A 178 -12.91 4.86 -29.47
N ASN A 179 -12.39 5.61 -30.43
CA ASN A 179 -12.83 6.98 -30.72
C ASN A 179 -14.08 7.04 -31.61
N PHE A 180 -14.49 5.93 -32.24
CA PHE A 180 -15.75 5.84 -32.96
C PHE A 180 -16.88 5.38 -32.01
N PRO A 181 -17.94 6.20 -31.84
CA PRO A 181 -18.97 6.00 -30.80
C PRO A 181 -19.81 4.72 -30.91
N PHE A 182 -19.58 3.89 -31.94
CA PHE A 182 -20.35 2.67 -32.20
C PHE A 182 -19.58 1.36 -32.01
N ASN A 183 -18.26 1.38 -31.79
CA ASN A 183 -17.46 0.16 -31.87
C ASN A 183 -17.14 -0.53 -30.52
N CYS A 184 -17.31 0.15 -29.38
CA CYS A 184 -17.18 -0.49 -28.07
C CYS A 184 -18.13 0.16 -27.04
N LEU A 185 -19.33 -0.40 -26.89
CA LEU A 185 -20.41 0.12 -26.01
C LEU A 185 -20.11 0.07 -24.49
N ILE A 186 -18.89 -0.27 -24.05
CA ILE A 186 -18.65 -0.70 -22.66
C ILE A 186 -17.81 0.31 -21.82
N HIS A 187 -17.28 1.40 -22.39
CA HIS A 187 -16.32 2.28 -21.67
C HIS A 187 -16.85 3.64 -21.18
N ARG A 188 -18.15 3.97 -21.30
CA ARG A 188 -18.67 5.31 -20.93
C ARG A 188 -19.33 5.42 -19.53
N SER A 189 -19.28 4.41 -18.67
CA SER A 189 -20.08 4.40 -17.42
C SER A 189 -19.31 4.60 -16.11
N SER A 190 -18.01 4.94 -16.10
CA SER A 190 -17.25 5.11 -14.84
C SER A 190 -16.80 6.55 -14.52
N GLN A 191 -17.21 7.56 -15.29
CA GLN A 191 -16.96 8.98 -14.98
C GLN A 191 -18.20 9.61 -14.30
N GLN A 192 -18.61 9.11 -13.14
CA GLN A 192 -19.58 9.83 -12.30
C GLN A 192 -18.85 10.93 -11.52
N SER A 193 -19.04 12.16 -12.01
CA SER A 193 -19.19 13.42 -11.27
C SER A 193 -18.44 13.57 -9.94
N LYS A 194 -17.34 14.34 -9.96
CA LYS A 194 -16.95 15.15 -8.80
C LYS A 194 -18.05 16.20 -8.55
N PRO A 195 -18.60 16.36 -7.34
CA PRO A 195 -19.49 17.47 -7.06
C PRO A 195 -18.67 18.76 -7.02
N SER A 196 -18.94 19.66 -7.98
CA SER A 196 -18.46 21.03 -7.96
C SER A 196 -19.30 21.84 -6.97
N ALA A 197 -18.64 22.46 -6.00
CA ALA A 197 -19.24 23.38 -5.07
C ALA A 197 -19.61 24.69 -5.78
N HIS A 198 -20.89 25.05 -5.85
CA HIS A 198 -21.40 26.44 -5.71
C HIS A 198 -22.92 26.51 -5.88
N SER A 199 -23.51 27.49 -5.19
CA SER A 199 -24.87 28.05 -5.34
C SER A 199 -25.95 27.48 -4.42
N ILE A 200 -25.99 28.03 -3.19
CA ILE A 200 -27.23 28.15 -2.42
C ILE A 200 -27.87 29.48 -2.84
N PRO A 201 -29.08 29.51 -3.42
CA PRO A 201 -29.90 30.70 -3.42
C PRO A 201 -30.78 30.73 -2.16
N HIS A 202 -30.60 31.80 -1.40
CA HIS A 202 -31.56 32.33 -0.43
C HIS A 202 -32.91 32.56 -1.11
N GLN A 203 -34.02 32.13 -0.50
CA GLN A 203 -35.31 32.82 -0.58
C GLN A 203 -36.04 32.72 0.76
N ASP A 204 -36.20 33.91 1.35
CA ASP A 204 -37.26 34.50 2.19
C ASP A 204 -38.18 33.61 3.05
#